data_AF-A0A1H0XTE8-F1
#
_entry.id   AF-A0A1H0XTE8-F1
#
_cell.length_a   1.000
_cell.length_b   1.000
_cell.length_c   1.000
_cell.angle_alpha   90.00
_cell.angle_beta   90.00
_cell.angle_gamma   90.00
#
_symmetry.space_group_name_H-M   'P 1'
#
loop_
_entity.id
_entity.type
_entity.pdbx_description
1 polymer ?
#
loop_
_entity_poly.entity_id
_entity_poly.type
_entity_poly.pdbx_seq_one_letter_code
_entity_poly.pdbx_strand_id
1 'polypeptide(L)'
;MSLRRWGKPRLEREPQPEELADDVLRAYDRRVGELVLDGAVVGHVASVVGEMWFPSRQPRLWFTVVCPDGVRELPFEDYGPGRYTVRELEAGYLDHHLRSTVRERRLWGSQWFSATPGARQIFEVRWLSDDAAAHRWRELGLRDEDF
;
A
#
# COMPACT_ATOMS: atom_id res chain seq x y z
N MET A 1 38.25 -28.29 -33.08
CA MET A 1 37.35 -28.19 -31.92
C MET A 1 37.43 -26.76 -31.38
N SER A 2 36.39 -25.96 -31.59
CA SER A 2 36.30 -24.57 -31.10
C SER A 2 35.02 -24.45 -30.28
N LEU A 3 35.18 -24.15 -28.99
CA LEU A 3 34.09 -23.97 -28.05
C LEU A 3 33.39 -22.64 -28.37
N ARG A 4 32.17 -22.72 -28.93
CA ARG A 4 31.29 -21.58 -29.11
C ARG A 4 30.89 -21.06 -27.72
N ARG A 5 31.37 -19.89 -27.34
CA ARG A 5 30.79 -19.10 -26.25
C ARG A 5 29.33 -18.82 -26.61
N TRP A 6 28.41 -19.45 -25.89
CA TRP A 6 27.01 -19.01 -25.87
C TRP A 6 26.99 -17.65 -25.15
N GLY A 7 26.91 -16.58 -25.94
CA GLY A 7 26.55 -15.28 -25.42
C GLY A 7 25.17 -15.41 -24.78
N LYS A 8 25.04 -15.00 -23.51
CA LYS A 8 23.72 -14.87 -22.88
C LYS A 8 22.87 -14.01 -23.81
N PRO A 9 21.62 -14.41 -24.13
CA PRO A 9 20.72 -13.51 -24.82
C PRO A 9 20.70 -12.21 -24.03
N ARG A 10 20.95 -11.10 -24.73
CA ARG A 10 20.77 -9.76 -24.23
C ARG A 10 19.35 -9.76 -23.67
N LEU A 11 19.22 -9.76 -22.34
CA LEU A 11 17.94 -9.58 -21.69
C LEU A 11 17.34 -8.34 -22.34
N GLU A 12 16.29 -8.58 -23.11
CA GLU A 12 15.40 -7.53 -23.56
C GLU A 12 15.15 -6.68 -22.32
N ARG A 13 15.46 -5.39 -22.47
CA ARG A 13 15.41 -4.36 -21.44
C ARG A 13 14.22 -4.67 -20.52
N GLU A 14 14.49 -5.00 -19.26
CA GLU A 14 13.41 -5.07 -18.24
C GLU A 14 12.56 -3.82 -18.45
N PRO A 15 11.21 -3.95 -18.53
CA PRO A 15 10.35 -2.79 -18.66
C PRO A 15 10.76 -1.83 -17.54
N GLN A 16 11.13 -0.60 -17.92
CA GLN A 16 11.45 0.39 -16.91
C GLN A 16 10.24 0.45 -15.96
N PRO A 17 10.42 0.53 -14.64
CA PRO A 17 9.30 0.62 -13.72
C PRO A 17 8.57 1.91 -14.09
N GLU A 18 7.51 1.72 -14.87
CA GLU A 18 6.79 2.78 -15.54
C GLU A 18 6.29 3.72 -14.44
N GLU A 19 6.19 5.01 -14.73
CA GLU A 19 5.31 5.88 -13.95
C GLU A 19 3.94 5.17 -13.89
N LEU A 20 3.22 5.18 -12.75
CA LEU A 20 1.81 4.80 -12.86
C LEU A 20 1.26 5.71 -13.96
N ALA A 21 0.60 5.14 -14.97
CA ALA A 21 -0.21 5.96 -15.85
C ALA A 21 -1.09 6.80 -14.92
N ASP A 22 -1.14 8.12 -15.15
CA ASP A 22 -1.86 9.06 -14.29
C ASP A 22 -3.27 8.56 -13.94
N ASP A 23 -3.89 7.80 -14.84
CA ASP A 23 -5.20 7.17 -14.66
C ASP A 23 -5.24 6.15 -13.51
N VAL A 24 -4.21 5.32 -13.34
CA VAL A 24 -4.14 4.37 -12.20
C VAL A 24 -3.94 5.14 -10.90
N LEU A 25 -3.09 6.18 -10.89
CA LEU A 25 -2.90 7.00 -9.68
C LEU A 25 -4.22 7.64 -9.26
N ARG A 26 -4.92 8.25 -10.22
CA ARG A 26 -6.22 8.88 -10.01
C ARG A 26 -7.27 7.88 -9.52
N ALA A 27 -7.24 6.64 -10.02
CA ALA A 27 -8.19 5.61 -9.60
C ALA A 27 -8.04 5.21 -8.12
N TYR A 28 -6.85 5.38 -7.54
CA TYR A 28 -6.55 5.05 -6.15
C TYR A 28 -6.42 6.28 -5.24
N ASP A 29 -6.59 7.49 -5.75
CA ASP A 29 -6.51 8.69 -4.93
C ASP A 29 -7.75 8.83 -4.03
N ARG A 30 -7.52 8.90 -2.71
CA ARG A 30 -8.56 9.03 -1.67
C ARG A 30 -9.63 7.95 -1.71
N ARG A 31 -9.24 6.71 -2.00
CA ARG A 31 -10.14 5.54 -1.98
C ARG A 31 -10.18 4.92 -0.59
N VAL A 32 -11.29 4.24 -0.32
CA VAL A 32 -11.46 3.40 0.87
C VAL A 32 -12.09 2.08 0.46
N GLY A 33 -11.52 0.97 0.92
CA GLY A 33 -12.04 -0.38 0.78
C GLY A 33 -12.25 -1.04 2.13
N GLU A 34 -13.23 -1.93 2.20
CA GLU A 34 -13.44 -2.82 3.35
C GLU A 34 -12.47 -3.99 3.24
N LEU A 35 -11.83 -4.32 4.37
CA LEU A 35 -11.07 -5.57 4.52
C LEU A 35 -12.02 -6.63 5.07
N VAL A 36 -12.21 -7.70 4.32
CA VAL A 36 -13.16 -8.77 4.65
C VAL A 36 -12.39 -10.07 4.91
N LEU A 37 -12.70 -10.72 6.03
CA LEU A 37 -12.18 -12.02 6.41
C LEU A 37 -13.34 -12.90 6.87
N ASP A 38 -13.46 -14.10 6.32
CA ASP A 38 -14.55 -15.04 6.61
C ASP A 38 -15.95 -14.38 6.50
N GLY A 39 -16.11 -13.47 5.52
CA GLY A 39 -17.35 -12.74 5.27
C GLY A 39 -17.64 -11.56 6.20
N ALA A 40 -16.80 -11.31 7.21
CA ALA A 40 -16.93 -10.19 8.13
C ALA A 40 -15.98 -9.04 7.77
N VAL A 41 -16.45 -7.80 7.89
CA VAL A 41 -15.58 -6.62 7.78
C VAL A 41 -14.71 -6.53 9.04
N VAL A 42 -13.40 -6.64 8.86
CA VAL A 42 -12.39 -6.66 9.93
C VAL A 42 -11.46 -5.44 9.89
N GLY A 43 -11.75 -4.47 9.03
CA GLY A 43 -11.02 -3.22 8.94
C GLY A 43 -11.30 -2.50 7.64
N HIS A 44 -10.56 -1.42 7.39
CA HIS A 44 -10.59 -0.68 6.15
C HIS A 44 -9.16 -0.46 5.65
N VAL A 45 -8.96 -0.52 4.33
CA VAL A 45 -7.77 0.01 3.68
C VAL A 45 -8.14 1.34 3.03
N ALA A 46 -7.28 2.34 3.23
CA ALA A 46 -7.40 3.62 2.54
C ALA A 46 -6.14 3.88 1.72
N SER A 47 -6.25 4.69 0.68
CA SER A 47 -5.13 5.05 -0.18
C SER A 47 -5.13 6.53 -0.57
N VAL A 48 -3.93 7.08 -0.77
CA VAL A 48 -3.71 8.41 -1.36
C VAL A 48 -2.60 8.37 -2.39
N VAL A 49 -2.64 9.31 -3.32
CA VAL A 49 -1.47 9.67 -4.10
C VAL A 49 -0.67 10.73 -3.34
N GLY A 50 0.41 10.30 -2.70
CA GLY A 50 1.38 11.17 -2.04
C GLY A 50 2.56 11.52 -2.97
N GLU A 51 3.36 12.50 -2.57
CA GLU A 51 4.60 12.84 -3.27
C GLU A 51 5.80 12.25 -2.53
N MET A 52 6.55 11.35 -3.15
CA MET A 52 7.84 10.91 -2.63
C MET A 52 8.92 11.90 -3.07
N TRP A 53 9.77 12.36 -2.15
CA TRP A 53 10.77 13.40 -2.44
C TRP A 53 12.19 12.85 -2.71
N PHE A 54 12.45 11.58 -2.40
CA PHE A 54 13.75 10.92 -2.59
C PHE A 54 13.54 9.49 -3.11
N PRO A 55 14.27 9.02 -4.15
CA PRO A 55 15.42 9.67 -4.82
C PRO A 55 15.03 10.75 -5.85
N SER A 56 13.75 10.88 -6.20
CA SER A 56 13.22 11.92 -7.10
C SER A 56 11.76 12.21 -6.77
N ARG A 57 11.31 13.45 -7.04
CA ARG A 57 9.91 13.87 -6.88
C ARG A 57 9.01 13.11 -7.86
N GLN A 58 8.19 12.23 -7.33
CA GLN A 58 7.27 11.43 -8.13
C GLN A 58 6.01 11.07 -7.31
N PRO A 59 4.83 11.00 -7.95
CA PRO A 59 3.64 10.51 -7.30
C PRO A 59 3.81 9.04 -6.90
N ARG A 60 3.39 8.72 -5.68
CA ARG A 60 3.43 7.37 -5.10
C ARG A 60 2.11 7.07 -4.41
N LEU A 61 1.67 5.81 -4.51
CA LEU A 61 0.53 5.34 -3.75
C LEU A 61 0.99 4.95 -2.34
N TRP A 62 0.32 5.56 -1.38
CA TRP A 62 0.45 5.27 0.04
C TRP A 62 -0.84 4.67 0.54
N PHE A 63 -0.72 3.71 1.43
CA PHE A 63 -1.84 2.98 2.01
C PHE A 63 -1.76 3.03 3.52
N THR A 64 -2.91 3.08 4.16
CA THR A 64 -3.06 2.90 5.60
C THR A 64 -4.22 1.95 5.86
N VAL A 65 -4.05 1.07 6.84
CA VAL A 65 -5.11 0.18 7.31
C VAL A 65 -5.66 0.70 8.64
N VAL A 66 -6.99 0.74 8.76
CA VAL A 66 -7.70 1.11 9.97
C VAL A 66 -8.41 -0.11 10.54
N CYS A 67 -8.05 -0.51 11.75
CA CYS A 67 -8.68 -1.59 12.51
C CYS A 67 -10.12 -1.23 12.91
N PRO A 68 -10.95 -2.22 13.32
CA PRO A 68 -12.34 -1.98 13.73
C PRO A 68 -12.48 -1.08 14.96
N ASP A 69 -11.45 -1.02 15.81
CA ASP A 69 -11.39 -0.14 16.98
C ASP A 69 -10.86 1.27 16.64
N GLY A 70 -10.68 1.58 15.36
CA GLY A 70 -10.19 2.86 14.86
C GLY A 70 -8.67 3.03 14.93
N VAL A 71 -7.93 2.05 15.46
CA VAL A 71 -6.47 2.13 15.47
C VAL A 71 -5.90 1.89 14.09
N ARG A 72 -4.93 2.72 13.72
CA ARG A 72 -4.29 2.71 12.41
C ARG A 72 -2.99 1.92 12.46
N GLU A 73 -2.77 1.13 11.43
CA GLU A 73 -1.47 0.59 11.12
C GLU A 73 -0.52 1.71 10.67
N LEU A 74 0.79 1.43 10.67
CA LEU A 74 1.73 2.37 10.06
C LEU A 74 1.47 2.43 8.55
N PRO A 75 1.60 3.62 7.93
CA PRO A 75 1.44 3.74 6.50
C PRO A 75 2.52 2.97 5.75
N PHE A 76 2.17 2.48 4.57
CA PHE A 76 3.09 1.76 3.70
C PHE A 76 2.92 2.18 2.24
N GLU A 77 4.05 2.23 1.53
CA GLU A 77 4.12 2.54 0.11
C GLU A 77 3.97 1.25 -0.71
N ASP A 78 3.33 1.34 -1.90
CA ASP A 78 3.47 0.28 -2.90
C ASP A 78 4.85 0.34 -3.59
N TYR A 79 5.83 -0.28 -2.94
CA TYR A 79 7.23 -0.26 -3.36
C TYR A 79 7.58 -1.36 -4.38
N GLY A 80 8.45 -1.02 -5.34
CA GLY A 80 9.23 -1.98 -6.13
C GLY A 80 8.78 -2.22 -7.58
N PRO A 81 9.65 -2.85 -8.40
CA PRO A 81 9.32 -3.23 -9.76
C PRO A 81 8.22 -4.30 -9.71
N GLY A 82 7.00 -3.93 -10.08
CA GLY A 82 5.86 -4.85 -10.11
C GLY A 82 4.62 -4.40 -9.36
N ARG A 83 4.68 -3.36 -8.51
CA ARG A 83 3.49 -2.76 -7.86
C ARG A 83 2.59 -3.80 -7.20
N TYR A 84 3.15 -4.48 -6.20
CA TYR A 84 2.54 -5.66 -5.61
C TYR A 84 1.18 -5.34 -4.99
N THR A 85 1.08 -4.23 -4.25
CA THR A 85 -0.16 -3.87 -3.54
C THR A 85 -1.27 -3.56 -4.54
N VAL A 86 -1.02 -2.73 -5.55
CA VAL A 86 -2.04 -2.42 -6.57
C VAL A 86 -2.53 -3.70 -7.26
N ARG A 87 -1.62 -4.61 -7.63
CA ARG A 87 -2.01 -5.87 -8.28
C ARG A 87 -2.86 -6.77 -7.38
N GLU A 88 -2.55 -6.85 -6.09
CA GLU A 88 -3.39 -7.56 -5.12
C GLU A 88 -4.78 -6.94 -5.07
N LEU A 89 -4.85 -5.60 -4.99
CA LEU A 89 -6.10 -4.85 -4.90
C LEU A 89 -6.95 -4.95 -6.18
N GLU A 90 -6.33 -4.97 -7.36
CA GLU A 90 -7.00 -5.25 -8.65
C GLU A 90 -7.52 -6.68 -8.72
N ALA A 91 -6.81 -7.63 -8.12
CA ALA A 91 -7.26 -9.02 -7.96
C ALA A 91 -8.30 -9.20 -6.83
N GLY A 92 -8.67 -8.12 -6.13
CA GLY A 92 -9.71 -8.11 -5.10
C GLY A 92 -9.25 -8.59 -3.73
N TYR A 93 -7.94 -8.57 -3.44
CA TYR A 93 -7.43 -8.96 -2.13
C TYR A 93 -6.30 -8.05 -1.63
N LEU A 94 -5.90 -8.24 -0.37
CA LEU A 94 -4.71 -7.63 0.22
C LEU A 94 -4.04 -8.65 1.15
N ASP A 95 -2.76 -8.94 0.92
CA ASP A 95 -1.96 -9.78 1.82
C ASP A 95 -1.23 -8.89 2.84
N HIS A 96 -1.74 -8.84 4.07
CA HIS A 96 -1.26 -7.91 5.07
C HIS A 96 -1.16 -8.51 6.47
N HIS A 97 -0.37 -7.85 7.31
CA HIS A 97 -0.26 -8.19 8.73
C HIS A 97 -1.25 -7.36 9.54
N LEU A 98 -2.15 -8.03 10.27
CA LEU A 98 -3.10 -7.36 11.17
C LEU A 98 -3.27 -8.16 12.45
N ARG A 99 -3.29 -7.57 13.64
CA ARG A 99 -2.99 -6.17 14.01
C ARG A 99 -1.53 -6.04 14.47
N SER A 100 -0.83 -5.01 14.04
CA SER A 100 0.53 -4.73 14.53
C SER A 100 0.52 -4.08 15.91
N THR A 101 1.56 -4.36 16.67
CA THR A 101 1.85 -3.62 17.91
C THR A 101 2.77 -2.46 17.58
N VAL A 102 2.26 -1.22 17.64
CA VAL A 102 3.05 0.00 17.43
C VAL A 102 3.64 0.46 18.76
N ARG A 103 4.94 0.74 18.78
CA ARG A 103 5.66 1.32 19.91
C ARG A 103 6.33 2.61 19.48
N GLU A 104 6.10 3.66 20.25
CA GLU A 104 6.89 4.88 20.17
C GLU A 104 8.28 4.64 20.76
N ARG A 105 9.31 5.10 20.05
CA ARG A 105 10.71 5.04 20.45
C ARG A 105 11.26 6.45 20.51
N ARG A 106 12.06 6.73 21.54
CA ARG A 106 12.79 7.99 21.69
C ARG A 106 14.23 7.69 22.05
N LEU A 107 15.16 8.29 21.32
CA LEU A 107 16.59 8.18 21.60
C LEU A 107 17.32 9.39 21.00
N TRP A 108 18.21 10.02 21.77
CA TRP A 108 18.98 11.20 21.36
C TRP A 108 18.15 12.32 20.71
N GLY A 109 16.98 12.64 21.29
CA GLY A 109 16.07 13.68 20.77
C GLY A 109 15.33 13.31 19.49
N SER A 110 15.61 12.15 18.91
CA SER A 110 14.84 11.60 17.79
C SER A 110 13.69 10.76 18.32
N GLN A 111 12.51 10.97 17.76
CA GLN A 111 11.30 10.18 18.01
C GLN A 111 10.93 9.44 16.73
N TRP A 112 10.65 8.14 16.84
CA TRP A 112 10.16 7.35 15.72
C TRP A 112 9.23 6.25 16.22
N PHE A 113 8.43 5.70 15.31
CA PHE A 113 7.57 4.57 15.61
C PHE A 113 8.20 3.27 15.09
N SER A 114 8.02 2.19 15.84
CA SER A 114 8.36 0.83 15.40
C SER A 114 7.12 -0.04 15.52
N ALA A 115 6.76 -0.78 14.46
CA ALA A 115 5.70 -1.76 14.50
C ALA A 115 6.26 -3.18 14.58
N THR A 116 5.67 -4.03 15.41
CA THR A 116 5.83 -5.47 15.32
C THR A 116 4.60 -6.02 14.59
N PRO A 117 4.75 -6.61 13.39
CA PRO A 117 3.62 -7.04 12.59
C PRO A 117 2.84 -8.15 13.30
N GLY A 118 1.52 -8.11 13.14
CA GLY A 118 0.62 -9.17 13.57
C GLY A 118 0.68 -10.42 12.68
N ALA A 119 -0.35 -11.26 12.78
CA ALA A 119 -0.48 -12.43 11.91
C ALA A 119 -0.69 -11.98 10.45
N ARG A 120 0.04 -12.63 9.53
CA ARG A 120 -0.13 -12.44 8.08
C ARG A 120 -1.43 -13.12 7.64
N GLN A 121 -2.26 -12.39 6.91
CA GLN A 121 -3.58 -12.82 6.47
C GLN A 121 -3.87 -12.26 5.07
N ILE A 122 -4.69 -12.97 4.31
CA ILE A 122 -5.20 -12.50 3.02
C ILE A 122 -6.64 -12.04 3.24
N PHE A 123 -6.88 -10.76 2.99
CA PHE A 123 -8.21 -10.14 3.11
C PHE A 123 -8.83 -10.02 1.73
N GLU A 124 -10.12 -10.31 1.59
CA GLU A 124 -10.89 -9.84 0.45
C GLU A 124 -11.03 -8.31 0.58
N VAL A 125 -10.88 -7.59 -0.53
CA VAL A 125 -11.04 -6.13 -0.57
C VAL A 125 -12.28 -5.77 -1.36
N ARG A 126 -13.19 -5.04 -0.69
CA ARG A 126 -14.39 -4.48 -1.32
C ARG A 126 -14.28 -2.97 -1.36
N TRP A 127 -13.98 -2.43 -2.54
CA TRP A 127 -13.91 -0.99 -2.73
C TRP A 127 -15.28 -0.35 -2.56
N LEU A 128 -15.33 0.70 -1.76
CA LEU A 128 -16.54 1.52 -1.62
C LEU A 128 -16.76 2.34 -2.90
N SER A 129 -18.00 2.74 -3.16
CA SER A 129 -18.28 3.79 -4.15
C SER A 129 -17.66 5.12 -3.71
N ASP A 130 -17.48 6.06 -4.64
CA ASP A 130 -16.81 7.34 -4.34
C ASP A 130 -17.49 8.10 -3.19
N ASP A 131 -18.83 8.16 -3.19
CA ASP A 131 -19.60 8.81 -2.13
C ASP A 131 -19.44 8.09 -0.78
N ALA A 132 -19.48 6.76 -0.79
CA ALA A 132 -19.31 5.95 0.41
C ALA A 132 -17.88 6.03 0.96
N ALA A 133 -16.87 6.07 0.08
CA ALA A 133 -15.48 6.29 0.43
C ALA A 133 -15.29 7.68 1.05
N ALA A 134 -15.83 8.74 0.46
CA ALA A 134 -15.74 10.10 1.01
C ALA A 134 -16.47 10.26 2.35
N HIS A 135 -17.56 9.54 2.56
CA HIS A 135 -18.23 9.47 3.86
C HIS A 135 -17.37 8.71 4.88
N ARG A 136 -16.94 7.49 4.54
CA ARG A 136 -16.13 6.63 5.42
C ARG A 136 -14.80 7.28 5.78
N TRP A 137 -14.16 7.97 4.86
CA TRP A 137 -12.94 8.73 5.09
C TRP A 137 -13.08 9.71 6.26
N ARG A 138 -14.19 10.46 6.27
CA ARG A 138 -14.52 11.42 7.34
C ARG A 138 -14.85 10.71 8.65
N GLU A 139 -15.59 9.61 8.61
CA GLU A 139 -15.91 8.82 9.81
C GLU A 139 -14.67 8.20 10.46
N LEU A 140 -13.72 7.72 9.65
CA LEU A 140 -12.44 7.20 10.10
C LEU A 140 -11.46 8.30 10.54
N GLY A 141 -11.81 9.57 10.33
CA GLY A 141 -11.00 10.74 10.69
C GLY A 141 -9.68 10.82 9.95
N LEU A 142 -9.62 10.29 8.72
CA LEU A 142 -8.39 10.22 7.93
C LEU A 142 -7.96 11.59 7.41
N ARG A 143 -6.65 11.83 7.42
CA ARG A 143 -5.98 13.05 6.95
C ARG A 143 -4.80 12.66 6.08
N ASP A 144 -4.35 13.57 5.21
CA ASP A 144 -3.23 13.30 4.30
C ASP A 144 -1.93 12.95 5.07
N GLU A 145 -1.77 13.39 6.32
CA GLU A 145 -0.62 13.05 7.20
C GLU A 145 -0.67 11.63 7.80
N ASP A 146 -1.77 10.90 7.60
CA ASP A 146 -1.91 9.51 8.03
C ASP A 146 -1.34 8.51 7.01
N PHE A 147 -0.69 9.02 5.95
CA PHE A 147 -0.09 8.31 4.81
C PHE A 147 1.36 8.74 4.63
#